data_AF-A0A1V2AAV0-F1
#
_entry.id   AF-A0A1V2AAV0-F1
#
_cell.length_a   1.000
_cell.length_b   1.000
_cell.length_c   1.000
_cell.angle_alpha   90.00
_cell.angle_beta   90.00
_cell.angle_gamma   90.00
#
_symmetry.space_group_name_H-M   'P 1'
#
loop_
_entity.id
_entity.type
_entity.pdbx_description
1 polymer ?
#
loop_
_entity_poly.entity_id
_entity_poly.type
_entity_poly.pdbx_seq_one_letter_code
_entity_poly.pdbx_strand_id
1 'polypeptide(L)' 'MSRITQFFRNVRSEMGKVSWPKKKELTTYTITVITTVVFLSLFFAVVDLGISSLVRWVLEL' A
#
# COMPACT_ATOMS: atom_id res chain seq x y z
N MET A 1 26.33 -23.99 14.70
CA MET A 1 25.85 -23.31 13.49
C MET A 1 24.97 -24.16 12.56
N SER A 2 24.92 -25.50 12.66
CA SER A 2 24.05 -26.34 11.80
C SER A 2 22.55 -26.32 12.14
N ARG A 3 22.18 -26.06 13.40
CA ARG A 3 20.77 -26.06 13.85
C ARG A 3 19.96 -24.91 13.23
N ILE A 4 20.56 -23.73 13.08
CA ILE A 4 19.90 -22.55 12.52
C ILE A 4 19.66 -22.73 11.02
N THR A 5 20.66 -23.20 10.27
CA THR A 5 20.48 -23.51 8.84
C THR A 5 19.46 -24.61 8.60
N GLN A 6 19.41 -25.62 9.45
CA GLN A 6 18.39 -26.67 9.38
C GLN A 6 16.98 -26.15 9.70
N PHE A 7 16.85 -25.21 10.65
CA PHE A 7 15.59 -24.52 10.93
C PHE A 7 15.09 -23.72 9.73
N PHE A 8 15.91 -22.88 9.11
CA PHE A 8 15.52 -22.11 7.92
C PHE A 8 15.15 -23.01 6.74
N ARG A 9 15.83 -24.15 6.57
CA ARG A 9 15.47 -25.15 5.56
C ARG A 9 14.08 -25.73 5.79
N ASN A 10 13.75 -26.04 7.05
CA ASN A 10 12.43 -26.55 7.42
C ASN A 10 11.34 -25.47 7.22
N VAL A 11 11.62 -24.21 7.58
CA VAL A 11 10.70 -23.08 7.37
C VAL A 11 10.42 -22.86 5.88
N ARG A 12 11.46 -22.85 5.03
CA ARG A 12 11.27 -22.71 3.57
C ARG A 12 10.45 -23.86 2.98
N SER A 13 10.65 -25.08 3.49
CA SER A 13 9.86 -26.25 3.08
C SER A 13 8.38 -26.07 3.43
N GLU A 14 8.08 -25.61 4.64
CA GLU A 14 6.69 -25.37 5.09
C GLU A 14 6.04 -24.20 4.35
N MET A 15 6.78 -23.11 4.11
CA MET A 15 6.32 -21.98 3.31
C MET A 15 5.98 -22.36 1.87
N GLY A 16 6.61 -23.40 1.33
CA GLY A 16 6.30 -23.92 0.00
C GLY A 16 4.97 -24.69 -0.07
N LYS A 17 4.44 -25.16 1.07
CA LYS A 17 3.13 -25.82 1.15
C LYS A 17 1.98 -24.82 1.26
N VAL A 18 2.28 -23.56 1.58
CA VAL A 18 1.28 -22.50 1.67
C VAL A 18 0.81 -22.12 0.27
N SER A 19 -0.51 -21.95 0.11
CA SER A 19 -1.13 -21.52 -1.14
C SER A 19 -0.91 -20.02 -1.38
N TRP A 20 0.27 -19.65 -1.89
CA TRP A 20 0.55 -18.27 -2.24
C TRP A 20 -0.32 -17.81 -3.43
N PRO A 21 -0.77 -16.55 -3.41
CA PRO A 21 -1.55 -15.97 -4.50
C PRO A 21 -0.78 -16.00 -5.82
N LYS A 22 -1.50 -16.14 -6.93
CA LYS A 22 -0.88 -16.16 -8.27
C LYS A 22 -0.31 -14.79 -8.60
N LYS A 23 0.79 -14.73 -9.36
CA LYS A 23 1.43 -13.47 -9.80
C LYS A 23 0.44 -12.48 -10.41
N LYS A 24 -0.51 -12.97 -11.23
CA LYS A 24 -1.56 -12.16 -11.85
C LYS A 24 -2.48 -11.49 -10.82
N GLU A 25 -2.89 -12.24 -9.79
CA GLU A 25 -3.77 -11.77 -8.73
C GLU A 25 -3.07 -10.70 -7.88
N LEU A 26 -1.79 -10.93 -7.54
CA LEU A 26 -0.95 -9.94 -6.86
C LEU A 26 -0.85 -8.63 -7.66
N THR A 27 -0.62 -8.71 -8.98
CA THR A 27 -0.57 -7.51 -9.83
C THR A 27 -1.91 -6.77 -9.83
N THR A 28 -3.03 -7.48 -9.91
CA THR A 28 -4.36 -6.86 -9.85
C THR A 28 -4.57 -6.13 -8.51
N TYR A 29 -4.25 -6.77 -7.39
CA TYR A 29 -4.38 -6.12 -6.07
C TYR A 29 -3.50 -4.90 -5.93
N THR A 30 -2.24 -4.97 -6.38
CA THR A 30 -1.34 -3.81 -6.34
C THR A 30 -1.88 -2.66 -7.19
N ILE A 31 -2.39 -2.95 -8.39
CA ILE A 31 -3.00 -1.92 -9.25
C ILE A 31 -4.20 -1.29 -8.56
N THR A 32 -5.10 -2.09 -7.98
CA THR A 32 -6.27 -1.57 -7.24
C THR A 32 -5.84 -0.62 -6.13
N VAL A 33 -4.87 -1.02 -5.30
CA VAL A 33 -4.36 -0.18 -4.21
C VAL A 33 -3.77 1.12 -4.76
N ILE A 34 -2.90 1.06 -5.78
CA ILE A 34 -2.32 2.25 -6.39
C ILE A 34 -3.41 3.19 -6.91
N THR A 35 -4.41 2.67 -7.62
CA THR A 35 -5.52 3.48 -8.12
C THR A 35 -6.27 4.18 -6.99
N THR A 36 -6.60 3.47 -5.91
CA THR A 36 -7.29 4.07 -4.75
C THR A 36 -6.47 5.15 -4.06
N VAL A 37 -5.16 4.93 -3.91
CA VAL A 37 -4.25 5.92 -3.31
C VAL A 37 -4.15 7.16 -4.18
N VAL A 38 -3.96 7.00 -5.49
CA VAL A 38 -3.89 8.15 -6.43
C VAL A 38 -5.19 8.94 -6.40
N PHE A 39 -6.34 8.27 -6.41
CA PHE A 39 -7.64 8.92 -6.34
C PHE A 39 -7.81 9.75 -5.05
N LEU A 40 -7.52 9.15 -3.89
CA LEU A 40 -7.64 9.85 -2.60
C LEU A 40 -6.64 11.00 -2.48
N SER A 41 -5.40 10.80 -2.93
CA SER A 41 -4.38 11.86 -2.93
C SER A 41 -4.81 13.07 -3.76
N LEU A 42 -5.41 12.85 -4.93
CA LEU A 42 -5.95 13.93 -5.76
C LEU A 42 -7.12 14.63 -5.07
N PHE A 43 -8.04 13.87 -4.47
CA PHE A 43 -9.15 14.43 -3.70
C PHE A 43 -8.66 15.33 -2.56
N PHE A 44 -7.72 14.84 -1.74
CA PHE A 44 -7.16 15.65 -0.65
C PHE A 44 -6.43 16.88 -1.17
N ALA A 45 -5.65 16.77 -2.24
CA ALA A 45 -4.98 17.93 -2.83
C ALA A 45 -5.99 19.03 -3.24
N VAL A 46 -7.13 18.67 -3.83
CA VAL A 46 -8.18 19.64 -4.19
C VAL A 46 -8.81 20.25 -2.94
N VAL A 47 -9.13 19.42 -1.95
CA VAL A 47 -9.75 19.87 -0.69
C VAL A 47 -8.82 20.81 0.08
N ASP A 48 -7.54 20.48 0.19
CA ASP A 48 -6.54 21.28 0.89
C ASP A 48 -6.37 22.66 0.24
N LEU A 49 -6.34 22.71 -1.10
CA LEU A 49 -6.28 23.97 -1.85
C LEU A 49 -7.56 24.78 -1.65
N GLY A 50 -8.73 24.15 -1.75
CA GLY A 50 -10.02 24.80 -1.53
C GLY A 50 -10.14 25.40 -0.13
N ILE A 51 -9.82 24.62 0.91
CA ILE A 51 -9.85 25.07 2.31
C ILE A 51 -8.80 26.18 2.51
N SER A 52 -7.59 26.02 2.00
CA SER A 52 -6.53 27.03 2.15
C SER A 52 -6.93 28.38 1.54
N SER A 53 -7.55 28.38 0.37
CA SER A 53 -8.06 29.59 -0.26
C SER A 53 -9.21 30.22 0.54
N LEU A 54 -10.15 29.43 1.05
CA LEU A 54 -11.25 29.92 1.89
C LEU A 54 -10.74 30.53 3.20
N VAL A 55 -9.81 29.87 3.86
CA VAL A 55 -9.20 30.35 5.11
C VAL A 55 -8.45 31.65 4.87
N ARG A 56 -7.66 31.76 3.80
CA ARG A 56 -7.00 33.02 3.43
C ARG A 56 -8.00 34.15 3.20
N TRP A 57 -9.08 33.87 2.48
CA TRP A 57 -10.11 34.87 2.22
C TRP A 57 -10.78 35.37 3.50
N VAL A 58 -11.03 34.49 4.47
CA VAL A 58 -11.59 34.86 5.78
C VAL A 58 -10.60 35.64 6.65
N LEU A 59 -9.30 35.33 6.57
CA LEU A 59 -8.27 36.00 7.37
C LEU A 59 -7.84 37.37 6.80
N GLU A 60 -7.97 37.57 5.49
CA GLU A 60 -7.73 38.85 4.82
C GLU A 60 -8.95 39.79 4.87
N LEU A 61 -10.11 39.29 5.35
CA LEU A 61 -11.34 40.04 5.60
C LEU A 61 -11.27 40.80 6.93
#